data_AF-A0A5K1GLK7-F1
#
_entry.id   AF-A0A5K1GLK7-F1
#
_cell.length_a   1.000
_cell.length_b   1.000
_cell.length_c   1.000
_cell.angle_alpha   90.00
_cell.angle_beta   90.00
_cell.angle_gamma   90.00
#
_symmetry.space_group_name_H-M   'P 1'
#
loop_
_entity.id
_entity.type
_entity.pdbx_description
1 polymer ?
#
loop_
_entity_poly.entity_id
_entity_poly.type
_entity_poly.pdbx_seq_one_letter_code
_entity_poly.pdbx_strand_id
1 'polypeptide(L)' 'GYNIGVRLIDEFLAKSNVSRCVDFKETAEVIAK' A
#
# COMPACT_ATOMS: atom_id res chain seq x y z
N GLY A 1 3.41 15.15 5.06
CA GLY A 1 3.26 13.69 5.02
C GLY A 1 2.07 13.26 4.20
N TYR A 2 0.86 13.62 4.62
CA TYR A 2 -0.41 13.16 4.03
C TYR A 2 -0.48 13.26 2.48
N ASN A 3 -0.30 14.46 1.92
CA ASN A 3 -0.34 14.66 0.46
C ASN A 3 0.77 13.92 -0.30
N ILE A 4 1.90 13.63 0.36
CA ILE A 4 3.00 12.85 -0.23
C ILE A 4 2.60 11.38 -0.28
N GLY A 5 2.02 10.84 0.82
CA GLY A 5 1.52 9.47 0.88
C GLY A 5 0.42 9.18 -0.14
N VAL A 6 -0.52 10.13 -0.33
CA VAL A 6 -1.59 10.01 -1.34
C VAL A 6 -1.03 9.93 -2.77
N ARG A 7 0.14 10.51 -3.05
CA ARG A 7 0.78 10.41 -4.38
C ARG A 7 1.66 9.16 -4.50
N LEU A 8 2.27 8.74 -3.40
CA LEU A 8 3.12 7.54 -3.35
C LEU A 8 2.34 6.23 -3.51
N ILE A 9 1.11 6.19 -3.01
CA ILE A 9 0.31 4.95 -3.02
C ILE A 9 0.02 4.45 -4.45
N ASP A 10 -0.15 5.35 -5.42
CA ASP A 10 -0.36 4.97 -6.82
C ASP A 10 0.87 4.24 -7.39
N GLU A 11 2.07 4.76 -7.13
CA GLU A 11 3.32 4.14 -7.56
C GLU A 11 3.56 2.80 -6.85
N PHE A 12 3.22 2.72 -5.56
CA PHE A 12 3.29 1.49 -4.79
C PHE A 12 2.40 0.41 -5.40
N LEU A 13 1.12 0.71 -5.64
CA LEU A 13 0.16 -0.25 -6.21
C LEU A 13 0.56 -0.68 -7.64
N ALA A 14 1.11 0.23 -8.44
CA ALA A 14 1.56 -0.08 -9.80
C ALA A 14 2.76 -1.04 -9.85
N LYS A 15 3.63 -1.02 -8.83
CA LYS A 15 4.90 -1.80 -8.82
C LYS A 15 4.86 -3.05 -7.96
N SER A 16 4.04 -3.08 -6.92
CA SER A 16 4.06 -4.12 -5.89
C SER A 16 3.23 -5.37 -6.25
N ASN A 17 2.42 -5.34 -7.32
CA ASN A 17 1.50 -6.43 -7.71
C ASN A 17 0.61 -6.93 -6.55
N VAL A 18 0.27 -6.04 -5.61
CA VAL A 18 -0.55 -6.36 -4.44
C VAL A 18 -2.02 -6.30 -4.83
N SER A 19 -2.77 -7.36 -4.55
CA SER A 19 -4.23 -7.35 -4.65
C SER A 19 -4.86 -6.57 -3.50
N ARG A 20 -6.14 -6.21 -3.63
CA ARG A 20 -6.87 -5.52 -2.55
C ARG A 20 -6.85 -6.36 -1.27
N CYS A 21 -6.28 -5.82 -0.21
CA CYS A 21 -6.27 -6.45 1.11
C CYS A 21 -7.70 -6.58 1.66
N VAL A 22 -7.99 -7.70 2.34
CA VAL A 22 -9.31 -8.00 2.92
C VAL A 22 -9.39 -7.66 4.40
N ASP A 23 -8.24 -7.54 5.07
CA ASP A 23 -8.16 -7.17 6.48
C ASP A 23 -6.96 -6.25 6.80
N PHE A 24 -6.94 -5.73 8.03
CA PHE A 24 -5.91 -4.80 8.49
C PHE A 24 -4.57 -5.49 8.75
N LYS A 25 -4.58 -6.79 9.07
CA LYS A 25 -3.34 -7.56 9.31
C LYS A 25 -2.58 -7.73 8.00
N GLU A 26 -3.26 -8.12 6.94
CA GLU A 26 -2.71 -8.23 5.59
C GLU A 26 -2.16 -6.88 5.12
N THR A 27 -2.91 -5.79 5.36
CA THR A 27 -2.44 -4.43 5.04
C THR A 27 -1.13 -4.11 5.79
N ALA A 28 -1.03 -4.46 7.07
CA ALA A 28 0.18 -4.24 7.86
C ALA A 28 1.36 -5.09 7.37
N GLU A 29 1.13 -6.35 6.98
CA GLU A 29 2.16 -7.23 6.40
C GLU A 29 2.68 -6.70 5.07
N VAL A 30 1.81 -6.12 4.24
CA VAL A 30 2.17 -5.49 2.95
C VAL A 30 3.02 -4.24 3.15
N ILE A 31 2.69 -3.40 4.15
CA ILE A 31 3.43 -2.16 4.42
C ILE A 31 4.78 -2.43 5.11
N ALA A 32 4.86 -3.48 5.93
CA ALA A 32 6.05 -3.81 6.71
C ALA A 32 7.11 -4.64 5.95
N LYS A 33 6.76 -5.20 4.78
CA LYS A 33 7.70 -5.87 3.88
C LYS A 33 8.50 -4.88 3.06
#